data_AF-A0A0Q8HE70-F1
#
_entry.id   AF-A0A0Q8HE70-F1
#
_cell.length_a   1.000
_cell.length_b   1.000
_cell.length_c   1.000
_cell.angle_alpha   90.00
_cell.angle_beta   90.00
_cell.angle_gamma   90.00
#
_symmetry.space_group_name_H-M   'P 1'
#
loop_
_entity.id
_entity.type
_entity.pdbx_description
1 polymer ?
#
loop_
_entity_poly.entity_id
_entity_poly.type
_entity_poly.pdbx_seq_one_letter_code
_entity_poly.pdbx_strand_id
1 'polypeptide(L)' 'MSVQIAVRLPDELVAYVDTLVSEGGGSRAAVVARALGLYQQQLSAERDARILEASGDYDDFDDLVGHVAVGD' A
#
# COMPACT_ATOMS: atom_id res chain seq x y z
N MET A 1 10.09 17.55 -7.05
CA MET A 1 10.59 17.34 -8.44
C MET A 1 9.96 16.07 -8.98
N SER A 2 9.63 16.02 -10.26
CA SER A 2 9.18 14.81 -10.95
C SER A 2 10.07 14.52 -12.15
N VAL A 3 10.14 13.24 -12.55
CA VAL A 3 10.83 12.78 -13.75
C VAL A 3 9.80 12.18 -14.69
N GLN A 4 9.89 12.48 -15.98
CA GLN A 4 9.02 11.89 -16.99
C GLN A 4 9.70 10.65 -17.58
N ILE A 5 8.95 9.56 -17.67
CA ILE A 5 9.37 8.30 -18.28
C ILE A 5 8.33 7.87 -19.33
N ALA A 6 8.78 7.16 -20.36
CA ALA A 6 7.88 6.49 -21.30
C ALA A 6 7.80 5.00 -20.94
N VAL A 7 6.58 4.49 -20.76
CA VAL A 7 6.35 3.10 -20.36
C VAL A 7 5.33 2.48 -21.30
N ARG A 8 5.53 1.22 -21.68
CA ARG A 8 4.52 0.44 -22.39
C ARG A 8 3.64 -0.25 -21.37
N LEU A 9 2.33 -0.06 -21.48
CA LEU A 9 1.32 -0.68 -20.65
C LEU A 9 0.32 -1.43 -21.54
N PRO A 10 -0.30 -2.51 -21.05
CA PRO A 10 -1.46 -3.10 -21.69
C PRO A 10 -2.55 -2.07 -21.99
N ASP A 11 -3.17 -2.15 -23.16
CA ASP A 11 -4.19 -1.20 -23.62
C ASP A 11 -5.34 -1.07 -22.62
N GLU A 12 -5.73 -2.19 -22.01
CA GLU A 12 -6.77 -2.25 -20.96
C GLU A 12 -6.45 -1.40 -19.74
N LEU A 13 -5.18 -1.35 -19.30
CA LEU A 13 -4.76 -0.52 -18.18
C LEU A 13 -4.75 0.96 -18.57
N VAL A 14 -4.36 1.28 -19.80
CA VAL A 14 -4.42 2.66 -20.30
C VAL A 14 -5.87 3.13 -20.36
N ALA A 15 -6.79 2.31 -20.88
CA ALA A 15 -8.22 2.61 -20.93
C ALA A 15 -8.82 2.81 -19.53
N TYR A 16 -8.40 2.00 -18.56
CA TYR A 16 -8.82 2.15 -17.17
C TYR A 16 -8.33 3.49 -16.57
N VAL A 17 -7.06 3.83 -16.75
CA VAL A 17 -6.51 5.12 -16.30
C VAL A 17 -7.27 6.28 -16.96
N ASP A 18 -7.57 6.18 -18.23
CA ASP A 18 -8.33 7.21 -18.96
C ASP A 18 -9.75 7.39 -18.43
N THR A 19 -10.41 6.30 -18.06
CA THR A 19 -11.73 6.32 -17.42
C THR A 19 -11.65 7.09 -16.09
N LEU A 20 -10.69 6.75 -15.23
CA LEU A 20 -10.50 7.44 -13.94
C LEU A 20 -10.22 8.94 -14.09
N VAL A 21 -9.44 9.31 -15.11
CA VAL A 21 -9.20 10.73 -15.44
C VAL A 21 -10.49 11.42 -15.87
N SER A 22 -11.31 10.77 -16.72
CA SER A 22 -12.57 11.32 -17.20
C SER A 22 -13.61 11.52 -16.07
N GLU A 23 -13.55 10.70 -15.03
CA GLU A 23 -14.39 10.78 -13.83
C GLU A 23 -13.90 11.84 -12.81
N GLY A 24 -12.82 12.57 -13.11
CA GLY A 24 -12.28 13.62 -12.25
C GLY A 24 -11.17 13.17 -11.31
N GLY A 25 -10.55 12.01 -11.54
CA GLY A 25 -9.41 11.49 -10.77
C GLY A 25 -8.11 12.29 -10.89
N GLY A 26 -8.12 13.42 -11.62
CA GLY A 26 -6.96 14.26 -11.88
C GLY A 26 -6.24 13.86 -13.17
N SER A 27 -4.94 14.15 -13.27
CA SER A 27 -4.14 13.79 -14.44
C SER A 27 -3.76 12.30 -14.43
N ARG A 28 -3.42 11.73 -15.59
CA ARG A 28 -2.90 10.35 -15.70
C ARG A 28 -1.73 10.10 -14.74
N ALA A 29 -0.81 11.08 -14.63
CA ALA A 29 0.31 11.00 -13.72
C ALA A 29 -0.12 10.96 -12.24
N ALA A 30 -1.15 11.72 -11.86
CA ALA A 30 -1.68 11.71 -10.49
C ALA A 30 -2.34 10.35 -10.16
N VAL A 31 -3.14 9.80 -11.09
CA VAL A 31 -3.76 8.48 -10.94
C VAL A 31 -2.69 7.39 -10.78
N VAL A 32 -1.71 7.35 -11.69
CA VAL A 32 -0.62 6.37 -11.65
C VAL A 32 0.25 6.53 -10.39
N ALA A 33 0.59 7.76 -10.00
CA ALA A 33 1.37 8.02 -8.79
C ALA A 33 0.64 7.54 -7.53
N ARG A 34 -0.67 7.77 -7.42
CA ARG A 34 -1.49 7.27 -6.31
C ARG A 34 -1.47 5.73 -6.27
N ALA A 35 -1.70 5.08 -7.41
CA ALA A 35 -1.69 3.62 -7.49
C ALA A 35 -0.34 3.02 -7.08
N LEU A 36 0.77 3.60 -7.57
CA LEU A 36 2.13 3.19 -7.18
C LEU A 36 2.44 3.46 -5.71
N GLY A 37 1.87 4.51 -5.12
CA GLY A 37 1.98 4.79 -3.69
C GLY A 37 1.32 3.70 -2.84
N LEU A 38 0.09 3.31 -3.19
CA LEU A 38 -0.62 2.21 -2.53
C LEU A 38 0.14 0.88 -2.65
N TYR A 39 0.66 0.58 -3.83
CA TYR A 39 1.44 -0.64 -4.05
C TYR A 39 2.75 -0.67 -3.23
N GLN A 40 3.46 0.46 -3.12
CA GLN A 40 4.64 0.56 -2.25
C GLN A 40 4.31 0.34 -0.77
N GLN A 41 3.19 0.90 -0.30
CA GLN A 41 2.73 0.70 1.08
C GLN A 41 2.42 -0.77 1.34
N GLN A 42 1.73 -1.44 0.41
CA GLN A 42 1.44 -2.88 0.50
C GLN A 42 2.74 -3.70 0.59
N LEU A 43 3.69 -3.48 -0.32
CA LEU A 43 4.96 -4.22 -0.30
C LEU A 43 5.77 -4.02 0.99
N SER A 44 5.68 -2.82 1.57
CA SER A 44 6.33 -2.50 2.83
C SER A 44 5.70 -3.27 3.99
N ALA A 45 4.36 -3.24 4.08
CA ALA A 45 3.61 -3.99 5.08
C ALA A 45 3.86 -5.51 4.97
N GLU A 46 3.88 -6.06 3.75
CA GLU A 46 4.20 -7.48 3.51
C GLU A 46 5.63 -7.85 3.89
N ARG A 47 6.57 -6.90 3.77
CA ARG A 47 7.95 -7.10 4.24
C ARG A 47 8.01 -7.12 5.75
N ASP A 48 7.34 -6.17 6.40
CA ASP A 48 7.33 -6.05 7.85
C ASP A 48 6.66 -7.26 8.50
N ALA A 49 5.53 -7.72 7.95
CA ALA A 49 4.86 -8.95 8.38
C ALA A 49 5.79 -10.17 8.30
N ARG A 50 6.58 -10.31 7.23
CA ARG A 50 7.57 -11.40 7.11
C ARG A 50 8.70 -11.31 8.13
N ILE A 51 9.16 -10.10 8.45
CA ILE A 51 10.17 -9.89 9.50
C ILE A 51 9.61 -10.33 10.84
N LEU A 52 8.39 -9.86 11.15
CA LEU A 52 7.65 -10.23 12.33
C LEU A 52 7.57 -11.77 12.44
N GLU A 53 6.96 -12.44 11.45
CA GLU A 53 6.86 -13.91 11.40
C GLU A 53 8.21 -14.63 11.62
N ALA A 54 9.30 -14.11 11.04
CA ALA A 54 10.62 -14.73 11.14
C ALA A 54 11.33 -14.47 12.49
N SER A 55 11.06 -13.35 13.15
CA SER A 55 11.69 -12.94 14.41
C SER A 55 10.98 -13.48 15.66
N GLY A 56 9.91 -14.26 15.48
CA GLY A 56 8.96 -14.63 16.53
C GLY A 56 9.57 -15.30 17.76
N ASP A 57 9.82 -14.48 18.78
CA ASP A 57 9.48 -14.77 20.17
C ASP A 57 8.52 -13.66 20.62
N TYR A 58 7.23 -13.98 20.68
CA TYR A 58 6.16 -13.05 21.02
C TYR A 58 5.65 -13.26 22.43
N ASP A 59 6.33 -14.10 23.23
CA ASP A 59 5.93 -14.44 24.59
C ASP A 59 5.86 -13.18 25.48
N ASP A 60 6.67 -12.14 25.19
CA ASP A 60 6.63 -10.84 25.87
C ASP A 60 5.33 -10.03 25.61
N PHE A 61 4.53 -10.38 24.58
CA PHE A 61 3.23 -9.74 24.32
C PHE A 61 2.06 -10.43 25.04
N ASP A 62 2.25 -11.61 25.63
CA ASP A 62 1.22 -12.28 26.42
C ASP A 62 0.86 -11.48 27.68
N ASP A 63 1.85 -10.82 28.29
CA ASP A 63 1.64 -9.94 29.46
C ASP A 63 0.78 -8.70 29.12
N LEU A 64 0.76 -8.25 27.86
CA LEU A 64 -0.10 -7.15 27.42
C LEU A 64 -1.60 -7.53 27.42
N VAL A 65 -1.92 -8.80 27.17
CA VAL A 65 -3.31 -9.30 27.17
C VAL A 65 -3.94 -9.16 28.57
N GLY A 66 -3.13 -9.29 29.62
CA GLY A 66 -3.56 -9.09 31.01
C GLY A 66 -3.97 -7.66 31.37
N HIS A 67 -3.54 -6.66 30.58
CA HIS A 67 -3.82 -5.23 30.85
C HIS A 67 -4.95 -4.63 30.01
N VAL A 68 -5.45 -5.33 28.98
CA VAL A 68 -6.59 -4.86 28.15
C VAL A 68 -7.94 -5.02 28.88
N ALA A 69 -7.97 -5.79 29.97
CA ALA A 69 -9.09 -5.78 30.92
C ALA A 69 -9.03 -4.52 31.82
N VAL A 70 -9.09 -3.33 31.23
CA VAL A 70 -9.44 -2.12 31.99
C VAL A 70 -10.94 -2.23 32.29
N GLY A 71 -11.26 -2.24 33.58
CA GLY A 71 -12.52 -2.73 34.14
C GLY A 71 -13.80 -2.02 33.74
N ASP A 72 -14.89 -2.73 34.03
CA ASP A 72 -16.28 -2.26 34.10
C ASP A 72 -16.46 -1.21 35.21
#